data_AF-A0A969UDY6-F1
#
_entry.id   AF-A0A969UDY6-F1
#
_cell.length_a   1.000
_cell.length_b   1.000
_cell.length_c   1.000
_cell.angle_alpha   90.00
_cell.angle_beta   90.00
_cell.angle_gamma   90.00
#
_symmetry.space_group_name_H-M   'P 1'
#
loop_
_entity.id
_entity.type
_entity.pdbx_description
1 polymer ?
#
loop_
_entity_poly.entity_id
_entity_poly.type
_entity_poly.pdbx_seq_one_letter_code
_entity_poly.pdbx_strand_id
1 'polypeptide(L)'
;MPGNNFARQTNVSRADLNRHIGQLRQALQNPGLDPQPPAQALHKILIAPIAAELAQAAPKTLVLGLTDLLRYIPFGVLHDGSKYLLESYAISLYTPAGGQALQKTNSKDWRIAGLGLTQAVTVASDDNRRFDALPGVGQELASIVRTSASPSGMAFVPSVYSCLCKCPSYVRHLGASALHRDYVILHTLQIPWQARE
;
A
#
# COMPACT_ATOMS: atom_id res chain seq x y z
N MET A 1 10.06 -11.35 -16.17
CA MET A 1 11.29 -10.53 -16.31
C MET A 1 12.49 -11.43 -16.35
N PRO A 2 13.42 -11.27 -17.29
CA PRO A 2 14.83 -11.51 -17.02
C PRO A 2 15.50 -10.21 -16.54
N GLY A 3 16.05 -10.22 -15.31
CA GLY A 3 17.04 -9.28 -14.72
C GLY A 3 16.55 -7.84 -14.44
N ASN A 4 16.48 -7.27 -13.23
CA ASN A 4 17.21 -7.51 -11.99
C ASN A 4 16.27 -7.23 -10.80
N ASN A 5 15.49 -8.22 -10.37
CA ASN A 5 14.88 -8.17 -9.04
C ASN A 5 15.95 -8.58 -8.03
N PHE A 6 16.41 -7.65 -7.22
CA PHE A 6 17.35 -7.92 -6.14
C PHE A 6 16.62 -7.85 -4.79
N ALA A 7 16.94 -8.77 -3.90
CA ALA A 7 16.49 -8.77 -2.52
C ALA A 7 17.73 -8.70 -1.61
N ARG A 8 17.65 -7.92 -0.54
CA ARG A 8 18.68 -7.84 0.49
C ARG A 8 18.03 -8.12 1.83
N GLN A 9 18.70 -8.91 2.64
CA GLN A 9 18.31 -9.16 4.02
C GLN A 9 19.34 -8.50 4.93
N THR A 10 18.85 -7.82 5.95
CA THR A 10 19.67 -7.18 6.97
C THR A 10 19.49 -7.93 8.27
N ASN A 11 20.59 -8.30 8.90
CA ASN A 11 20.55 -8.99 10.18
C ASN A 11 20.29 -7.97 11.31
N VAL A 12 19.02 -7.64 11.52
CA VAL A 12 18.55 -6.76 12.60
C VAL A 12 17.34 -7.39 13.26
N SER A 13 17.33 -7.44 14.60
CA SER A 13 16.17 -7.95 15.33
C SER A 13 14.99 -6.98 15.20
N ARG A 14 13.76 -7.48 15.29
CA ARG A 14 12.55 -6.62 15.28
C ARG A 14 12.56 -5.61 16.43
N ALA A 15 13.03 -6.03 17.61
CA ALA A 15 13.12 -5.16 18.79
C ALA A 15 14.13 -4.02 18.55
N ASP A 16 15.30 -4.31 17.97
CA ASP A 16 16.30 -3.31 17.68
C ASP A 16 15.84 -2.36 16.57
N LEU A 17 15.23 -2.89 15.51
CA LEU A 17 14.67 -2.07 14.43
C LEU A 17 13.60 -1.11 14.98
N ASN A 18 12.68 -1.62 15.79
CA ASN A 18 11.63 -0.81 16.42
C ASN A 18 12.21 0.27 17.35
N ARG A 19 13.30 -0.03 18.06
CA ARG A 19 14.02 0.95 18.88
C ARG A 19 14.57 2.10 18.03
N HIS A 20 15.23 1.79 16.91
CA HIS A 20 15.76 2.80 15.99
C HIS A 20 14.65 3.65 15.36
N ILE A 21 13.53 3.04 14.96
CA ILE A 21 12.34 3.74 14.46
C ILE A 21 11.81 4.70 15.53
N GLY A 22 11.68 4.25 16.78
CA GLY A 22 11.22 5.06 17.89
C GLY A 22 12.13 6.26 18.16
N GLN A 23 13.45 6.05 18.15
CA GLN A 23 14.45 7.10 18.35
C GLN A 23 14.37 8.18 17.26
N LEU A 24 14.28 7.78 15.99
CA LEU A 24 14.15 8.74 14.90
C LEU A 24 12.84 9.52 15.02
N ARG A 25 11.72 8.85 15.29
CA ARG A 25 10.42 9.51 15.45
C ARG A 25 10.45 10.53 16.59
N GLN A 26 11.03 10.16 17.73
CA GLN A 26 11.16 11.06 18.88
C GLN A 26 12.02 12.29 18.55
N ALA A 27 13.15 12.09 17.86
CA ALA A 27 14.01 13.19 17.45
C ALA A 27 13.31 14.14 16.47
N LEU A 28 12.53 13.61 15.52
CA LEU A 28 11.75 14.42 14.58
C LEU A 28 10.59 15.20 15.25
N GLN A 29 10.07 14.69 16.36
CA GLN A 29 8.97 15.31 17.10
C GLN A 29 9.44 16.36 18.11
N ASN A 30 10.73 16.38 18.45
CA ASN A 30 11.29 17.29 19.42
C ASN A 30 12.32 18.22 18.75
N PRO A 31 12.01 19.52 18.56
CA PRO A 31 12.93 20.49 17.96
C PRO A 31 14.29 20.64 18.67
N GLY A 32 14.37 20.25 19.95
CA GLY A 32 15.61 20.30 20.72
C GLY A 32 16.55 19.10 20.51
N LEU A 33 16.16 18.10 19.71
CA LEU A 33 16.97 16.93 19.40
C LEU A 33 17.42 16.96 17.94
N ASP A 34 18.66 16.57 17.71
CA ASP A 34 19.18 16.37 16.35
C ASP A 34 18.67 15.04 15.77
N PRO A 35 17.90 15.06 14.66
CA PRO A 35 17.41 13.84 14.02
C PRO A 35 18.46 13.14 13.15
N GLN A 36 19.61 13.76 12.87
CA GLN A 36 20.60 13.24 11.94
C GLN A 36 21.26 11.93 12.43
N PRO A 37 21.68 11.76 13.69
CA PRO A 37 22.22 10.49 14.18
C PRO A 37 21.25 9.30 14.04
N PRO A 38 19.98 9.37 14.51
CA PRO A 38 19.05 8.26 14.33
C PRO A 38 18.64 8.05 12.85
N ALA A 39 18.63 9.11 12.03
CA ALA A 39 18.40 9.00 10.60
C ALA A 39 19.52 8.23 9.88
N GLN A 40 20.78 8.48 10.24
CA GLN A 40 21.93 7.74 9.71
C GLN A 40 21.93 6.27 10.14
N ALA A 41 21.56 5.99 11.39
CA ALA A 41 21.48 4.63 11.88
C ALA A 41 20.46 3.80 11.08
N LEU A 42 19.26 4.35 10.84
CA LEU A 42 18.26 3.69 10.00
C LEU A 42 18.66 3.61 8.53
N HIS A 43 19.35 4.63 7.98
CA HIS A 43 19.86 4.57 6.61
C HIS A 43 20.84 3.40 6.42
N LYS A 44 21.77 3.20 7.36
CA LYS A 44 22.72 2.08 7.34
C LYS A 44 22.03 0.72 7.36
N ILE A 45 20.91 0.61 8.06
CA ILE A 45 20.14 -0.63 8.13
C ILE A 45 19.33 -0.85 6.84
N LEU A 46 18.64 0.18 6.34
CA LEU A 46 17.59 0.01 5.32
C LEU A 46 18.06 0.27 3.89
N ILE A 47 18.96 1.25 3.68
CA ILE A 47 19.34 1.73 2.34
C ILE A 47 20.75 1.29 1.96
N ALA A 48 21.71 1.34 2.89
CA ALA A 48 23.09 0.94 2.59
C ALA A 48 23.25 -0.47 1.95
N PRO A 49 22.48 -1.50 2.34
CA PRO A 49 22.58 -2.84 1.74
C PRO A 49 22.22 -2.91 0.26
N ILE A 50 21.43 -1.93 -0.23
CA ILE A 50 20.92 -1.85 -1.60
C ILE A 50 21.53 -0.68 -2.38
N ALA A 51 22.49 0.04 -1.79
CA ALA A 51 23.00 1.29 -2.37
C ALA A 51 23.73 1.07 -3.70
N ALA A 52 24.44 -0.05 -3.85
CA ALA A 52 25.16 -0.38 -5.09
C ALA A 52 24.20 -0.65 -6.25
N GLU A 53 23.07 -1.29 -5.98
CA GLU A 53 22.03 -1.58 -6.97
C GLU A 53 21.24 -0.34 -7.31
N LEU A 54 20.94 0.52 -6.31
CA LEU A 54 20.33 1.82 -6.55
C LEU A 54 21.24 2.71 -7.41
N ALA A 55 22.55 2.69 -7.19
CA ALA A 55 23.51 3.42 -8.01
C ALA A 55 23.58 2.90 -9.46
N GLN A 56 23.50 1.59 -9.66
CA GLN A 56 23.46 0.97 -11.00
C GLN A 56 22.14 1.22 -11.74
N ALA A 57 21.02 1.17 -11.02
CA ALA A 57 19.69 1.37 -11.61
C ALA A 57 19.35 2.85 -11.83
N ALA A 58 19.97 3.76 -11.07
CA ALA A 58 19.76 5.21 -11.09
C ALA A 58 18.26 5.62 -11.18
N PRO A 59 17.38 5.10 -10.29
CA PRO A 59 15.97 5.41 -10.37
C PRO A 59 15.70 6.88 -10.06
N LYS A 60 14.69 7.46 -10.69
CA LYS A 60 14.19 8.80 -10.32
C LYS A 60 13.23 8.73 -9.13
N THR A 61 12.54 7.60 -8.97
CA THR A 61 11.52 7.41 -7.94
C THR A 61 11.67 6.08 -7.23
N LEU A 62 11.68 6.13 -5.89
CA LEU A 62 11.63 4.97 -5.01
C LEU A 62 10.18 4.74 -4.58
N VAL A 63 9.67 3.56 -4.87
CA VAL A 63 8.33 3.12 -4.47
C VAL A 63 8.47 2.16 -3.29
N LEU A 64 8.01 2.56 -2.10
CA LEU A 64 8.30 1.87 -0.85
C LEU A 64 7.11 1.02 -0.39
N GLY A 65 7.29 -0.30 -0.34
CA GLY A 65 6.37 -1.24 0.29
C GLY A 65 6.72 -1.45 1.75
N LEU A 66 6.12 -0.63 2.63
CA LEU A 66 6.42 -0.60 4.07
C LEU A 66 5.47 -1.48 4.87
N THR A 67 6.02 -2.18 5.86
CA THR A 67 5.29 -3.00 6.83
C THR A 67 5.50 -2.52 8.26
N ASP A 68 4.52 -2.74 9.13
CA ASP A 68 4.62 -2.50 10.57
C ASP A 68 5.08 -1.05 10.89
N LEU A 69 5.94 -0.87 11.90
CA LEU A 69 6.34 0.44 12.40
C LEU A 69 7.11 1.31 11.40
N LEU A 70 7.62 0.74 10.29
CA LEU A 70 8.31 1.51 9.24
C LEU A 70 7.37 2.52 8.57
N ARG A 71 6.05 2.34 8.66
CA ARG A 71 5.04 3.29 8.15
C ARG A 71 4.99 4.60 8.92
N TYR A 72 5.59 4.68 10.12
CA TYR A 72 5.54 5.85 10.99
C TYR A 72 6.76 6.77 10.87
N ILE A 73 7.67 6.50 9.94
CA ILE A 73 8.82 7.37 9.69
C ILE A 73 8.76 7.93 8.25
N PRO A 74 9.06 9.22 8.05
CA PRO A 74 9.18 9.79 6.72
C PRO A 74 10.52 9.34 6.11
N PHE A 75 10.51 8.34 5.22
CA PHE A 75 11.74 7.76 4.63
C PHE A 75 12.67 8.78 3.94
N GLY A 76 12.13 9.93 3.51
CA GLY A 76 12.92 11.02 2.93
C GLY A 76 13.96 11.61 3.87
N VAL A 77 13.78 11.47 5.19
CA VAL A 77 14.69 12.01 6.20
C VAL A 77 15.85 11.07 6.52
N LEU A 78 15.90 9.87 5.95
CA LEU A 78 17.05 8.99 6.10
C LEU A 78 18.28 9.68 5.49
N HIS A 79 19.40 9.63 6.20
CA HIS A 79 20.58 10.42 5.87
C HIS A 79 21.78 9.51 5.63
N ASP A 80 22.46 9.66 4.50
CA ASP A 80 23.59 8.79 4.13
C ASP A 80 24.92 9.19 4.79
N GLY A 81 24.96 10.38 5.41
CA GLY A 81 26.15 11.01 5.98
C GLY A 81 26.51 12.31 5.29
N SER A 82 26.05 12.52 4.06
CA SER A 82 26.20 13.74 3.27
C SER A 82 24.88 14.43 2.97
N LYS A 83 23.83 13.67 2.62
CA LYS A 83 22.54 14.19 2.17
C LYS A 83 21.39 13.30 2.63
N TYR A 84 20.19 13.87 2.62
CA TYR A 84 18.94 13.18 2.83
C TYR A 84 18.52 12.37 1.60
N LEU A 85 17.80 11.27 1.83
CA LEU A 85 17.32 10.39 0.77
C LEU A 85 16.41 11.13 -0.23
N LEU A 86 15.61 12.09 0.27
CA LEU A 86 14.73 12.93 -0.54
C LEU A 86 15.50 13.82 -1.54
N GLU A 87 16.75 14.18 -1.26
CA GLU A 87 17.58 14.98 -2.17
C GLU A 87 18.04 14.17 -3.38
N SER A 88 18.02 12.84 -3.28
CA SER A 88 18.46 11.95 -4.35
C SER A 88 17.30 11.32 -5.12
N TYR A 89 16.14 11.13 -4.48
CA TYR A 89 15.02 10.39 -5.06
C TYR A 89 13.68 11.00 -4.72
N ALA A 90 12.75 10.97 -5.68
CA ALA A 90 11.33 11.12 -5.36
C ALA A 90 10.85 9.87 -4.60
N ILE A 91 10.04 10.05 -3.55
CA ILE A 91 9.60 8.95 -2.69
C ILE A 91 8.09 8.77 -2.82
N SER A 92 7.66 7.54 -3.08
CA SER A 92 6.26 7.14 -3.16
C SER A 92 6.01 5.90 -2.31
N LEU A 93 4.81 5.74 -1.77
CA LEU A 93 4.44 4.55 -1.00
C LEU A 93 3.70 3.56 -1.90
N TYR A 94 4.12 2.30 -1.87
CA TYR A 94 3.37 1.21 -2.47
C TYR A 94 2.14 0.91 -1.61
N THR A 95 0.96 1.07 -2.21
CA THR A 95 -0.29 0.55 -1.66
C THR A 95 -0.82 -0.53 -2.61
N PRO A 96 -1.46 -1.61 -2.12
CA PRO A 96 -2.02 -2.65 -3.00
C PRO A 96 -3.01 -2.11 -4.03
N ALA A 97 -3.77 -1.06 -3.69
CA ALA A 97 -4.63 -0.35 -4.63
C ALA A 97 -3.82 0.42 -5.69
N GLY A 98 -2.73 1.08 -5.29
CA GLY A 98 -1.82 1.77 -6.21
C GLY A 98 -1.01 0.83 -7.11
N GLY A 99 -0.67 -0.37 -6.65
CA GLY A 99 0.01 -1.39 -7.44
C GLY A 99 -0.80 -1.83 -8.67
N GLN A 100 -2.13 -1.82 -8.57
CA GLN A 100 -3.02 -2.06 -9.71
C GLN A 100 -3.02 -0.87 -10.70
N ALA A 101 -2.84 0.35 -10.21
CA ALA A 101 -2.72 1.54 -11.05
C ALA A 101 -1.38 1.61 -11.79
N LEU A 102 -0.30 1.11 -11.19
CA LEU A 102 1.01 0.97 -11.86
C LEU A 102 0.95 -0.01 -13.04
N GLN A 103 0.01 -0.97 -13.02
CA GLN A 103 -0.18 -1.97 -14.06
C GLN A 103 -1.28 -1.62 -15.07
N LYS A 104 -2.17 -0.67 -14.74
CA LYS A 104 -3.28 -0.28 -15.63
C LYS A 104 -2.83 0.81 -16.59
N THR A 105 -2.87 0.50 -17.88
CA THR A 105 -3.07 1.53 -18.90
C THR A 105 -4.43 2.18 -18.67
N ASN A 106 -4.56 3.48 -18.95
CA ASN A 106 -5.84 4.20 -18.90
C ASN A 106 -6.84 3.53 -19.86
N SER A 107 -7.63 2.59 -19.36
CA SER A 107 -8.72 1.98 -20.11
C SER A 107 -9.84 3.01 -20.20
N LYS A 108 -10.19 3.42 -21.43
CA LYS A 108 -11.32 4.33 -21.67
C LYS A 108 -12.66 3.68 -21.29
N ASP A 109 -12.71 2.35 -21.19
CA ASP A 109 -13.89 1.57 -20.84
C ASP A 109 -13.74 1.02 -19.41
N TRP A 110 -14.10 1.84 -18.44
CA TRP A 110 -14.19 1.43 -17.03
C TRP A 110 -15.51 0.71 -16.80
N ARG A 111 -15.45 -0.51 -16.25
CA ARG A 111 -16.61 -1.22 -15.70
C ARG A 111 -16.52 -1.16 -14.19
N ILE A 112 -17.61 -0.72 -13.55
CA ILE A 112 -17.70 -0.61 -12.09
C ILE A 112 -18.95 -1.30 -11.56
N ALA A 113 -18.84 -1.83 -10.35
CA ALA A 113 -19.96 -2.36 -9.58
C ALA A 113 -20.20 -1.44 -8.38
N GLY A 114 -21.42 -0.92 -8.25
CA GLY A 114 -21.86 -0.20 -7.05
C GLY A 114 -22.56 -1.15 -6.10
N LEU A 115 -22.14 -1.15 -4.84
CA LEU A 115 -22.76 -1.95 -3.76
C LEU A 115 -23.18 -1.00 -2.65
N GLY A 116 -24.38 -1.22 -2.11
CA GLY A 116 -24.93 -0.39 -1.04
C GLY A 116 -26.11 -1.06 -0.36
N LEU A 117 -26.45 -0.58 0.83
CA LEU A 117 -27.55 -1.09 1.64
C LEU A 117 -28.58 0.02 1.82
N THR A 118 -29.80 -0.18 1.34
CA THR A 118 -30.90 0.77 1.55
C THR A 118 -31.82 0.39 2.72
N GLN A 119 -31.64 -0.81 3.27
CA GLN A 119 -32.43 -1.36 4.35
C GLN A 119 -31.58 -1.47 5.62
N ALA A 120 -32.23 -1.39 6.77
CA ALA A 120 -31.57 -1.64 8.04
C ALA A 120 -31.05 -3.08 8.08
N VAL A 121 -29.88 -3.29 8.70
CA VAL A 121 -29.29 -4.62 8.85
C VAL A 121 -28.74 -4.79 10.25
N THR A 122 -28.96 -5.97 10.83
CA THR A 122 -28.28 -6.39 12.04
C THR A 122 -27.12 -7.27 11.64
N VAL A 123 -25.90 -6.86 11.97
CA VAL A 123 -24.69 -7.62 11.67
C VAL A 123 -24.41 -8.50 12.87
N ALA A 124 -24.30 -9.81 12.62
CA ALA A 124 -23.86 -10.76 13.63
C ALA A 124 -22.41 -10.41 14.03
N SER A 125 -22.28 -9.73 15.16
CA SER A 125 -21.04 -9.36 15.84
C SER A 125 -21.19 -9.70 17.32
N ASP A 126 -20.13 -9.60 18.12
CA ASP A 126 -20.16 -9.88 19.56
C ASP A 126 -21.27 -9.11 20.32
N ASP A 127 -21.70 -7.95 19.82
CA ASP A 127 -22.80 -7.12 20.38
C ASP A 127 -24.03 -7.01 19.45
N ASN A 128 -24.15 -7.89 18.45
CA ASN A 128 -25.24 -7.94 17.46
C ASN A 128 -25.70 -6.54 16.97
N ARG A 129 -24.75 -5.75 16.46
CA ARG A 129 -24.97 -4.33 16.19
C ARG A 129 -25.98 -4.12 15.06
N ARG A 130 -26.99 -3.31 15.34
CA ARG A 130 -27.98 -2.85 14.36
C ARG A 130 -27.49 -1.58 13.66
N PHE A 131 -27.57 -1.57 12.34
CA PHE A 131 -27.38 -0.41 11.50
C PHE A 131 -28.73 0.02 10.93
N ASP A 132 -29.03 1.31 11.05
CA ASP A 132 -30.25 1.88 10.49
C ASP A 132 -30.23 1.89 8.96
N ALA A 133 -31.41 1.99 8.37
CA ALA A 133 -31.56 2.03 6.92
C ALA A 133 -30.91 3.29 6.35
N LEU A 134 -30.22 3.15 5.22
CA LEU A 134 -29.63 4.26 4.48
C LEU A 134 -30.40 4.49 3.16
N PRO A 135 -31.59 5.11 3.21
CA PRO A 135 -32.47 5.21 2.03
C PRO A 135 -31.86 6.05 0.89
N GLY A 136 -30.92 6.95 1.20
CA GLY A 136 -30.23 7.80 0.21
C GLY A 136 -29.23 7.05 -0.68
N VAL A 137 -28.72 5.90 -0.24
CA VAL A 137 -27.63 5.17 -0.92
C VAL A 137 -28.01 4.75 -2.34
N GLY A 138 -29.29 4.44 -2.59
CA GLY A 138 -29.75 4.12 -3.93
C GLY A 138 -29.61 5.30 -4.91
N GLN A 139 -29.94 6.50 -4.45
CA GLN A 139 -29.81 7.73 -5.26
C GLN A 139 -28.35 8.13 -5.43
N GLU A 140 -27.54 8.00 -4.38
CA GLU A 140 -26.10 8.25 -4.44
C GLU A 140 -25.41 7.32 -5.45
N LEU A 141 -25.67 6.02 -5.40
CA LEU A 141 -25.10 5.06 -6.35
C LEU A 141 -25.54 5.35 -7.80
N ALA A 142 -26.81 5.71 -8.02
CA ALA A 142 -27.31 6.08 -9.34
C ALA A 142 -26.64 7.34 -9.92
N SER A 143 -26.18 8.25 -9.05
CA SER A 143 -25.46 9.47 -9.46
C SER A 143 -24.00 9.20 -9.86
N ILE A 144 -23.40 8.13 -9.32
CA ILE A 144 -21.99 7.78 -9.54
C ILE A 144 -21.84 6.79 -10.70
N VAL A 145 -22.74 5.80 -10.81
CA VAL A 145 -22.65 4.72 -11.81
C VAL A 145 -23.40 5.07 -13.08
N ARG A 146 -22.68 5.38 -14.17
CA ARG A 146 -23.26 5.61 -15.51
C ARG A 146 -23.50 4.28 -16.22
N THR A 147 -24.71 4.07 -16.73
CA THR A 147 -25.05 2.92 -17.58
C THR A 147 -25.39 3.38 -19.00
N SER A 148 -25.21 2.51 -20.00
CA SER A 148 -25.46 2.83 -21.41
C SER A 148 -26.95 3.01 -21.76
N ALA A 149 -27.86 2.59 -20.88
CA ALA A 149 -29.31 2.68 -21.09
C ALA A 149 -29.94 3.99 -20.62
N SER A 150 -29.19 4.85 -19.93
CA SER A 150 -29.68 6.18 -19.51
C SER A 150 -28.54 7.20 -19.50
N PRO A 151 -28.44 8.09 -20.52
CA PRO A 151 -27.45 9.17 -20.53
C PRO A 151 -27.67 10.18 -19.38
N SER A 152 -28.85 10.12 -18.76
CA SER A 152 -29.28 10.91 -17.61
C SER A 152 -30.00 9.99 -16.61
N GLY A 153 -29.28 8.97 -16.14
CA GLY A 153 -29.58 8.04 -15.02
C GLY A 153 -31.04 7.64 -14.75
N MET A 154 -31.41 6.39 -15.06
CA MET A 154 -32.49 5.61 -14.42
C MET A 154 -32.23 4.11 -14.67
N ALA A 155 -32.38 3.30 -13.63
CA ALA A 155 -31.97 1.89 -13.52
C ALA A 155 -33.04 0.87 -13.98
N PHE A 156 -32.61 -0.33 -14.36
CA PHE A 156 -33.34 -1.61 -14.24
C PHE A 156 -32.31 -2.77 -14.36
N VAL A 157 -32.38 -3.93 -13.68
CA VAL A 157 -33.37 -5.04 -13.81
C VAL A 157 -33.36 -5.91 -12.50
N PRO A 158 -34.23 -6.94 -12.32
CA PRO A 158 -35.04 -7.19 -11.12
C PRO A 158 -34.52 -8.38 -10.28
N SER A 159 -35.21 -8.63 -9.17
CA SER A 159 -35.10 -9.80 -8.28
C SER A 159 -34.81 -11.13 -8.99
N VAL A 160 -33.81 -11.89 -8.52
CA VAL A 160 -33.95 -13.20 -7.84
C VAL A 160 -32.67 -13.44 -7.04
N TYR A 161 -32.78 -13.48 -5.71
CA TYR A 161 -31.75 -14.06 -4.86
C TYR A 161 -31.84 -15.59 -4.97
N SER A 162 -30.77 -16.25 -5.40
CA SER A 162 -30.55 -17.66 -5.11
C SER A 162 -29.07 -17.93 -4.83
N CYS A 163 -28.86 -18.16 -3.54
CA CYS A 163 -27.83 -18.86 -2.79
C CYS A 163 -26.54 -19.41 -3.46
N LEU A 164 -25.51 -19.34 -2.59
CA LEU A 164 -24.41 -20.30 -2.37
C LEU A 164 -23.26 -20.29 -3.38
N CYS A 165 -22.11 -19.81 -2.92
CA CYS A 165 -21.04 -20.74 -2.56
C CYS A 165 -20.00 -20.10 -1.64
N LYS A 166 -19.78 -20.78 -0.52
CA LYS A 166 -18.63 -20.64 0.37
C LYS A 166 -17.46 -21.34 -0.36
N CYS A 167 -16.43 -20.62 -0.78
CA CYS A 167 -15.14 -21.21 -1.14
C CYS A 167 -13.98 -20.30 -0.72
N PRO A 168 -13.02 -20.80 0.07
CA PRO A 168 -11.81 -20.11 0.48
C PRO A 168 -10.68 -20.42 -0.51
N SER A 169 -10.23 -19.43 -1.28
CA SER A 169 -8.87 -19.35 -1.87
C SER A 169 -8.82 -18.21 -2.90
N TYR A 170 -8.07 -17.15 -2.59
CA TYR A 170 -7.61 -16.23 -3.62
C TYR A 170 -6.19 -15.76 -3.27
N VAL A 171 -5.25 -16.66 -3.52
CA VAL A 171 -3.83 -16.33 -3.66
C VAL A 171 -3.41 -16.79 -5.04
N ARG A 172 -2.61 -15.93 -5.69
CA ARG A 172 -1.79 -16.20 -6.87
C ARG A 172 -2.56 -16.03 -8.19
N HIS A 173 -2.39 -14.88 -8.82
CA HIS A 173 -1.76 -14.70 -10.14
C HIS A 173 -1.86 -13.22 -10.57
N LEU A 174 -1.02 -12.85 -11.53
CA LEU A 174 -0.89 -11.53 -12.20
C LEU A 174 0.24 -10.65 -11.68
N GLY A 175 1.46 -11.13 -11.95
CA GLY A 175 2.58 -10.25 -12.27
C GLY A 175 2.97 -10.51 -13.71
N ALA A 176 2.60 -9.61 -14.63
CA ALA A 176 3.31 -9.36 -15.88
C ALA A 176 2.62 -8.23 -16.64
N SER A 177 3.45 -7.33 -17.17
CA SER A 177 3.13 -6.37 -18.24
C SER A 177 2.56 -5.01 -17.82
N ALA A 178 3.45 -4.14 -17.32
CA ALA A 178 3.54 -2.74 -17.74
C ALA A 178 4.71 -2.08 -16.99
N LEU A 179 5.91 -2.08 -17.57
CA LEU A 179 7.06 -1.40 -16.96
C LEU A 179 7.81 -0.62 -18.03
N HIS A 180 7.24 0.51 -18.40
CA HIS A 180 7.98 1.61 -18.99
C HIS A 180 7.93 2.77 -17.99
N ARG A 181 9.01 2.89 -17.17
CA ARG A 181 9.69 4.14 -16.72
C ARG A 181 10.30 4.01 -15.31
N ASP A 182 11.60 4.27 -15.16
CA ASP A 182 12.32 4.94 -14.04
C ASP A 182 12.02 4.65 -12.54
N TYR A 183 11.25 3.63 -12.15
CA TYR A 183 10.98 3.30 -10.73
C TYR A 183 11.63 2.00 -10.24
N VAL A 184 12.05 2.01 -8.97
CA VAL A 184 12.46 0.83 -8.20
C VAL A 184 11.48 0.63 -7.04
N ILE A 185 10.92 -0.58 -6.90
CA ILE A 185 10.04 -0.94 -5.79
C ILE A 185 10.89 -1.57 -4.68
N LEU A 186 10.98 -0.88 -3.55
CA LEU A 186 11.62 -1.38 -2.34
C LEU A 186 10.55 -2.02 -1.44
N HIS A 187 10.45 -3.34 -1.48
CA HIS A 187 9.66 -4.09 -0.51
C HIS A 187 10.54 -4.48 0.68
N THR A 188 10.19 -4.00 1.87
CA THR A 188 10.79 -4.51 3.11
C THR A 188 9.98 -5.74 3.54
N LEU A 189 10.41 -6.93 3.16
CA LEU A 189 9.86 -8.18 3.68
C LEU A 189 10.62 -8.54 4.96
N GLN A 190 9.93 -8.49 6.09
CA GLN A 190 10.45 -9.11 7.31
C GLN A 190 10.35 -10.64 7.19
N ILE A 191 11.50 -11.27 7.42
CA ILE A 191 11.87 -12.68 7.66
C ILE A 191 10.69 -13.65 7.96
N PRO A 192 10.75 -14.90 7.45
CA PRO A 192 9.68 -15.89 7.49
C PRO A 192 9.16 -16.22 8.89
N TRP A 193 7.86 -16.45 8.95
CA TRP A 193 7.16 -17.16 10.02
C TRP A 193 7.87 -18.49 10.31
N GLN A 194 8.68 -18.56 11.38
CA GLN A 194 8.95 -19.82 12.05
C GLN A 194 7.90 -19.97 13.15
N ALA A 195 6.89 -20.78 12.87
CA ALA A 195 6.06 -21.37 13.91
C ALA A 195 6.98 -22.14 14.87
N ARG A 196 6.94 -21.79 16.16
CA ARG A 196 7.34 -22.70 17.23
C ARG A 196 6.08 -23.17 17.93
N GLU A 197 6.07 -24.48 18.11
CA GLU A 197 5.14 -25.30 18.88
C GLU A 197 4.99 -24.83 20.33
#